data_AF-A0A919Y0V3-F1
#
_entry.id   AF-A0A919Y0V3-F1
#
_cell.length_a   1.000
_cell.length_b   1.000
_cell.length_c   1.000
_cell.angle_alpha   90.00
_cell.angle_beta   90.00
_cell.angle_gamma   90.00
#
_symmetry.space_group_name_H-M   'P 1'
#
loop_
_entity.id
_entity.type
_entity.pdbx_description
1 polymer ?
#
loop_
_entity_poly.entity_id
_entity_poly.type
_entity_poly.pdbx_seq_one_letter_code
_entity_poly.pdbx_strand_id
1 'polypeptide(L)'
;MPFYDDDFYDEPSEFDQQVDEFKQSLMKSVRDEYKAEMDRLRKENAELQDVKRRKDEIEREHCHALNQFESDKLNLENRLKRMRLTELLGENLLIGWFPSSQDNKKPKCDKCDEQRRIHFKTPSGKPADEWCECAKSVRSYKPEEIECYQFYQSKNSWGGKYPTVSRYYQRKEDREYDSFEACKTPYGGEPFEEVTYWRVVFDSQEECQKYCDWLTAKEAEKQ
;
A
#
# COMPACT_ATOMS: atom_id res chain seq x y z
N MET A 1 -116.14 4.49 29.87
CA MET A 1 -115.22 4.53 28.71
C MET A 1 -116.07 4.51 27.46
N PRO A 2 -115.86 5.47 26.54
CA PRO A 2 -114.66 5.47 25.71
C PRO A 2 -113.72 6.64 26.01
N PHE A 3 -112.43 6.36 25.78
CA PHE A 3 -111.32 7.29 25.74
C PHE A 3 -111.57 8.33 24.64
N TYR A 4 -111.43 9.61 24.95
CA TYR A 4 -111.20 10.62 23.94
C TYR A 4 -109.71 10.92 23.95
N ASP A 5 -109.09 10.60 22.83
CA ASP A 5 -107.80 11.11 22.38
C ASP A 5 -107.78 12.63 22.55
N ASP A 6 -106.95 13.10 23.47
CA ASP A 6 -106.51 14.49 23.47
C ASP A 6 -105.05 14.45 23.01
N ASP A 7 -104.91 14.25 21.69
CA ASP A 7 -103.71 14.63 20.94
C ASP A 7 -103.58 16.14 21.13
N PHE A 8 -102.98 16.52 22.26
CA PHE A 8 -102.58 17.87 22.60
C PHE A 8 -101.56 18.29 21.54
N TYR A 9 -102.03 19.04 20.54
CA TYR A 9 -101.19 19.69 19.53
C TYR A 9 -100.25 20.67 20.25
N ASP A 10 -99.11 20.16 20.71
CA ASP A 10 -98.01 20.93 21.26
C ASP A 10 -97.27 21.57 20.08
N GLU A 11 -97.88 22.61 19.51
CA GLU A 11 -97.33 23.34 18.37
C GLU A 11 -96.12 24.16 18.87
N PRO A 12 -94.89 23.91 18.38
CA PRO A 12 -93.69 24.49 18.97
C PRO A 12 -93.70 26.02 18.87
N SER A 13 -93.44 26.69 19.99
CA SER A 13 -93.23 28.15 20.05
C SER A 13 -92.15 28.58 19.06
N GLU A 14 -92.27 29.78 18.45
CA GLU A 14 -91.23 30.34 17.56
C GLU A 14 -89.84 30.32 18.20
N PHE A 15 -89.76 30.46 19.53
CA PHE A 15 -88.52 30.36 20.28
C PHE A 15 -87.95 28.94 20.29
N ASP A 16 -88.79 27.91 20.45
CA ASP A 16 -88.37 26.50 20.41
C ASP A 16 -87.87 26.11 19.02
N GLN A 17 -88.50 26.64 17.96
CA GLN A 17 -88.04 26.46 16.59
C GLN A 17 -86.65 27.07 16.35
N GLN A 18 -86.39 28.29 16.84
CA GLN A 18 -85.07 28.92 16.74
C GLN A 18 -83.99 28.18 17.55
N VAL A 19 -84.34 27.66 18.73
CA VAL A 19 -83.42 26.87 19.56
C VAL A 19 -83.06 25.56 18.86
N ASP A 20 -84.02 24.89 18.23
CA ASP A 20 -83.75 23.64 17.53
C ASP A 20 -83.00 23.86 16.21
N GLU A 21 -83.26 24.93 15.46
CA GLU A 21 -82.42 25.34 14.33
C GLU A 21 -80.98 25.62 14.76
N PHE A 22 -80.79 26.34 15.87
CA PHE A 22 -79.46 26.62 16.41
C PHE A 22 -78.73 25.34 16.84
N LYS A 23 -79.40 24.41 17.54
CA LYS A 23 -78.83 23.10 17.91
C LYS A 23 -78.46 22.29 16.68
N GLN A 24 -79.31 22.26 15.65
CA GLN A 24 -79.02 21.54 14.41
C GLN A 24 -77.85 22.15 13.65
N SER A 25 -77.78 23.49 13.57
CA SER A 25 -76.66 24.22 12.98
C SER A 25 -75.35 23.93 13.71
N LEU A 26 -75.37 24.01 15.05
CA LEU A 26 -74.21 23.73 15.90
C LEU A 26 -73.77 22.26 15.76
N MET A 27 -74.71 21.31 15.82
CA MET A 27 -74.41 19.88 15.61
C MET A 27 -73.80 19.63 14.23
N LYS A 28 -74.32 20.29 13.19
CA LYS A 28 -73.81 20.15 11.82
C LYS A 28 -72.40 20.73 11.70
N SER A 29 -72.16 21.93 12.24
CA SER A 29 -70.84 22.58 12.26
C SER A 29 -69.81 21.70 12.97
N VAL A 30 -70.11 21.25 14.19
CA VAL A 30 -69.20 20.38 14.96
C VAL A 30 -68.96 19.06 14.23
N ARG A 31 -70.00 18.45 13.64
CA ARG A 31 -69.87 17.19 12.90
C ARG A 31 -69.02 17.34 11.64
N ASP A 32 -69.13 18.47 10.95
CA ASP A 32 -68.38 18.72 9.72
C ASP A 32 -66.93 19.09 10.03
N GLU A 33 -66.66 19.84 11.10
CA GLU A 33 -65.31 20.07 11.63
C GLU A 33 -64.62 18.76 12.04
N TYR A 34 -65.32 17.90 12.81
CA TYR A 34 -64.78 16.60 13.21
C TYR A 34 -64.47 15.71 12.00
N LYS A 35 -65.32 15.71 10.97
CA LYS A 35 -65.05 14.95 9.74
C LYS A 35 -63.82 15.50 9.00
N ALA A 36 -63.74 16.83 8.85
CA ALA A 36 -62.61 17.48 8.17
C ALA A 36 -61.28 17.17 8.89
N GLU A 37 -61.27 17.21 10.22
CA GLU A 37 -60.07 16.90 11.00
C GLU A 37 -59.73 15.40 10.94
N MET A 38 -60.73 14.51 10.98
CA MET A 38 -60.51 13.08 10.79
C MET A 38 -59.94 12.74 9.41
N ASP A 39 -60.40 13.40 8.36
CA ASP A 39 -59.88 13.21 7.01
C ASP A 39 -58.46 13.76 6.85
N ARG A 40 -58.16 14.90 7.50
CA ARG A 40 -56.79 15.44 7.59
C ARG A 40 -55.86 14.45 8.30
N LEU A 41 -56.25 13.96 9.47
CA LEU A 41 -55.46 12.99 10.24
C LEU A 41 -55.24 11.68 9.47
N ARG A 42 -56.25 11.20 8.73
CA ARG A 42 -56.10 10.02 7.87
C ARG A 42 -55.08 10.24 6.77
N LYS A 43 -55.09 11.42 6.15
CA LYS A 43 -54.13 11.78 5.10
C LYS A 43 -52.70 11.90 5.66
N GLU A 44 -52.52 12.60 6.77
CA GLU A 44 -51.22 12.74 7.43
C GLU A 44 -50.66 11.38 7.89
N ASN A 45 -51.50 10.50 8.44
CA ASN A 45 -51.07 9.16 8.83
C ASN A 45 -50.64 8.32 7.61
N ALA A 46 -51.33 8.44 6.48
CA ALA A 46 -50.93 7.78 5.24
C ALA A 46 -49.56 8.29 4.72
N GLU A 47 -49.32 9.61 4.78
CA GLU A 47 -48.04 10.22 4.42
C GLU A 47 -46.90 9.78 5.36
N LEU A 48 -47.16 9.77 6.68
CA LEU A 48 -46.19 9.30 7.68
C LEU A 48 -45.83 7.83 7.51
N GLN A 49 -46.81 6.97 7.16
CA GLN A 49 -46.53 5.58 6.85
C GLN A 49 -45.66 5.41 5.62
N ASP A 50 -45.83 6.27 4.60
CA ASP A 50 -44.97 6.25 3.42
C ASP A 50 -43.54 6.69 3.75
N VAL A 51 -43.38 7.78 4.50
CA VAL A 51 -42.08 8.26 4.97
C VAL A 51 -41.37 7.19 5.80
N LYS A 52 -42.11 6.51 6.70
CA LYS A 52 -41.55 5.42 7.50
C LYS A 52 -41.03 4.27 6.63
N ARG A 53 -41.81 3.83 5.64
CA ARG A 53 -41.37 2.78 4.70
C ARG A 53 -40.09 3.18 3.96
N ARG A 54 -40.02 4.41 3.44
CA ARG A 54 -38.83 4.92 2.74
C ARG A 54 -37.61 5.01 3.66
N LYS A 55 -37.81 5.43 4.91
CA LYS A 55 -36.75 5.45 5.91
C LYS A 55 -36.21 4.05 6.19
N ASP A 56 -37.10 3.08 6.41
CA ASP A 56 -36.72 1.68 6.66
C ASP A 56 -36.04 1.04 5.44
N GLU A 57 -36.36 1.50 4.23
CA GLU A 57 -35.67 1.10 2.99
C GLU A 57 -34.26 1.68 2.92
N ILE A 58 -34.09 2.99 3.14
CA ILE A 58 -32.78 3.66 3.16
C ILE A 58 -31.87 3.06 4.24
N GLU A 59 -32.40 2.79 5.45
CA GLU A 59 -31.62 2.17 6.52
C GLU A 59 -31.13 0.76 6.16
N ARG A 60 -31.97 -0.03 5.47
CA ARG A 60 -31.59 -1.36 4.99
C ARG A 60 -30.53 -1.28 3.90
N GLU A 61 -30.68 -0.36 2.94
CA GLU A 61 -29.69 -0.14 1.87
C GLU A 61 -28.35 0.31 2.45
N HIS A 62 -28.36 1.24 3.40
CA HIS A 62 -27.15 1.72 4.06
C HIS A 62 -26.46 0.60 4.86
N CYS A 63 -27.22 -0.18 5.63
CA CYS A 63 -26.69 -1.33 6.36
C CYS A 63 -26.08 -2.36 5.40
N HIS A 64 -26.75 -2.65 4.29
CA HIS A 64 -26.25 -3.54 3.26
C HIS A 64 -24.95 -3.01 2.62
N ALA A 65 -24.89 -1.72 2.28
CA ALA A 65 -23.70 -1.09 1.73
C ALA A 65 -22.50 -1.17 2.70
N LEU A 66 -22.71 -0.88 3.99
CA LEU A 66 -21.67 -1.01 5.01
C LEU A 66 -21.15 -2.45 5.11
N ASN A 67 -22.05 -3.43 5.15
CA ASN A 67 -21.66 -4.84 5.20
C ASN A 67 -20.87 -5.26 3.94
N GLN A 68 -21.25 -4.76 2.76
CA GLN A 68 -20.47 -4.98 1.53
C GLN A 68 -19.08 -4.36 1.62
N PHE A 69 -18.96 -3.11 2.07
CA PHE A 69 -17.66 -2.46 2.24
C PHE A 69 -16.74 -3.20 3.21
N GLU A 70 -17.28 -3.67 4.35
CA GLU A 70 -16.50 -4.47 5.30
C GLU A 70 -16.07 -5.81 4.71
N SER A 71 -16.96 -6.48 3.97
CA SER A 71 -16.65 -7.73 3.27
C SER A 71 -15.55 -7.53 2.22
N ASP A 72 -15.68 -6.48 1.40
CA ASP A 72 -14.71 -6.14 0.36
C ASP A 72 -13.35 -5.78 0.96
N LYS A 73 -13.33 -5.03 2.06
CA LYS A 73 -12.10 -4.73 2.79
C LYS A 73 -11.44 -6.01 3.29
N LEU A 74 -12.20 -6.92 3.92
CA LEU A 74 -11.67 -8.19 4.40
C LEU A 74 -11.16 -9.07 3.25
N ASN A 75 -11.88 -9.08 2.12
CA ASN A 75 -11.47 -9.80 0.92
C ASN A 75 -10.16 -9.23 0.33
N LEU A 76 -10.02 -7.90 0.27
CA LEU A 76 -8.80 -7.24 -0.15
C LEU A 76 -7.63 -7.56 0.79
N GLU A 77 -7.84 -7.48 2.10
CA GLU A 77 -6.81 -7.85 3.09
C GLU A 77 -6.39 -9.31 2.93
N ASN A 78 -7.34 -10.23 2.75
CA ASN A 78 -7.05 -11.65 2.54
C ASN A 78 -6.34 -11.91 1.22
N ARG A 79 -6.72 -11.19 0.15
CA ARG A 79 -6.04 -11.25 -1.13
C ARG A 79 -4.60 -10.79 -0.99
N LEU A 80 -4.35 -9.64 -0.37
CA LEU A 80 -3.00 -9.11 -0.14
C LEU A 80 -2.13 -10.09 0.67
N LYS A 81 -2.68 -10.72 1.72
CA LYS A 81 -1.97 -11.74 2.52
C LYS A 81 -1.60 -13.01 1.72
N ARG A 82 -2.32 -13.30 0.63
CA ARG A 82 -2.14 -14.49 -0.20
C ARG A 82 -1.43 -14.22 -1.53
N MET A 83 -1.22 -12.96 -1.89
CA MET A 83 -0.49 -12.59 -3.11
C MET A 83 0.95 -13.08 -3.04
N ARG A 84 1.49 -13.43 -4.20
CA ARG A 84 2.92 -13.77 -4.31
C ARG A 84 3.76 -12.53 -4.03
N LEU A 85 4.92 -12.72 -3.40
CA LEU A 85 5.88 -11.65 -3.12
C LEU A 85 6.25 -10.83 -4.36
N THR A 86 6.35 -11.47 -5.53
CA THR A 86 6.62 -10.82 -6.82
C THR A 86 5.53 -9.82 -7.24
N GLU A 87 4.26 -10.11 -6.92
CA GLU A 87 3.13 -9.22 -7.23
C GLU A 87 3.02 -8.09 -6.20
N LEU A 88 3.40 -8.35 -4.95
CA LEU A 88 3.37 -7.36 -3.86
C LEU A 88 4.53 -6.36 -3.92
N LEU A 89 5.72 -6.83 -4.30
CA LEU A 89 6.96 -6.06 -4.22
C LEU A 89 7.45 -5.55 -5.59
N GLY A 90 6.81 -5.98 -6.68
CA GLY A 90 7.22 -5.67 -8.05
C GLY A 90 8.47 -6.44 -8.51
N GLU A 91 8.87 -6.21 -9.75
CA GLU A 91 9.97 -6.94 -10.42
C GLU A 91 11.35 -6.61 -9.84
N ASN A 92 11.51 -5.41 -9.25
CA ASN A 92 12.83 -4.86 -8.91
C ASN A 92 13.25 -5.07 -7.45
N LEU A 93 12.39 -5.55 -6.56
CA LEU A 93 12.78 -5.69 -5.15
C LEU A 93 13.63 -6.95 -4.88
N LEU A 94 13.57 -7.92 -5.79
CA LEU A 94 14.28 -9.19 -5.69
C LEU A 94 15.67 -9.15 -6.33
N ILE A 95 15.97 -8.13 -7.13
CA ILE A 95 17.24 -7.97 -7.82
C ILE A 95 17.95 -6.75 -7.24
N GLY A 96 19.24 -6.89 -6.97
CA GLY A 96 20.12 -5.80 -6.58
C GLY A 96 21.37 -5.79 -7.44
N TRP A 97 22.11 -4.68 -7.38
CA TRP A 97 23.37 -4.51 -8.10
C TRP A 97 24.51 -4.27 -7.12
N PHE A 98 25.55 -5.10 -7.23
CA PHE A 98 26.75 -5.04 -6.40
C PHE A 98 27.95 -4.57 -7.22
N PRO A 99 28.78 -3.64 -6.70
CA PRO A 99 30.04 -3.27 -7.34
C PRO A 99 31.09 -4.38 -7.19
N SER A 100 31.25 -5.19 -8.24
CA SER A 100 32.16 -6.33 -8.26
C SER A 100 33.54 -5.95 -8.78
N SER A 101 34.59 -6.27 -8.04
CA SER A 101 35.97 -6.03 -8.44
C SER A 101 36.48 -7.13 -9.38
N GLN A 102 37.13 -6.74 -10.46
CA GLN A 102 37.89 -7.63 -11.33
C GLN A 102 39.30 -7.10 -11.54
N ASP A 103 40.25 -8.03 -11.56
CA ASP A 103 41.65 -7.73 -11.84
C ASP A 103 41.93 -7.96 -13.33
N ASN A 104 42.13 -6.87 -14.07
CA ASN A 104 42.44 -6.89 -15.49
C ASN A 104 43.95 -6.76 -15.72
N LYS A 105 44.52 -7.54 -16.63
CA LYS A 105 45.94 -7.41 -16.99
C LYS A 105 46.13 -6.21 -17.92
N LYS A 106 47.19 -5.43 -17.72
CA LYS A 106 47.59 -4.38 -18.67
C LYS A 106 47.83 -4.96 -20.07
N PRO A 107 47.77 -4.15 -21.15
CA PRO A 107 48.23 -4.59 -22.46
C PRO A 107 49.66 -5.15 -22.39
N LYS A 108 49.94 -6.22 -23.15
CA LYS A 108 51.28 -6.83 -23.18
C LYS A 108 52.26 -5.85 -23.83
N CYS A 109 53.47 -5.73 -23.28
CA CYS A 109 54.54 -4.94 -23.90
C CYS A 109 55.53 -5.83 -24.65
N ASP A 110 56.30 -5.23 -25.55
CA ASP A 110 57.28 -5.93 -26.39
C ASP A 110 58.54 -6.38 -25.63
N LYS A 111 58.72 -5.92 -24.38
CA LYS A 111 59.93 -6.16 -23.57
C LYS A 111 59.89 -7.48 -22.79
N CYS A 112 58.79 -8.22 -22.84
CA CYS A 112 58.56 -9.40 -22.00
C CYS A 112 58.13 -10.62 -22.82
N ASP A 113 58.35 -11.79 -22.25
CA ASP A 113 57.93 -13.05 -22.85
C ASP A 113 56.40 -13.29 -22.76
N GLU A 114 55.95 -14.47 -23.16
CA GLU A 114 54.53 -14.87 -23.08
C GLU A 114 53.98 -14.90 -21.64
N GLN A 115 54.83 -15.18 -20.66
CA GLN A 115 54.50 -15.18 -19.24
C GLN A 115 54.66 -13.80 -18.59
N ARG A 116 54.98 -12.77 -19.39
CA ARG A 116 55.24 -11.38 -18.97
C ARG A 116 56.44 -11.27 -18.04
N ARG A 117 57.48 -12.08 -18.28
CA ARG A 117 58.78 -12.03 -17.60
C ARG A 117 59.85 -11.40 -18.48
N ILE A 118 60.78 -10.71 -17.83
CA ILE A 118 61.97 -10.12 -18.43
C ILE A 118 63.15 -10.99 -18.02
N HIS A 119 63.82 -11.60 -19.00
CA HIS A 119 64.99 -12.45 -18.77
C HIS A 119 66.26 -11.61 -18.82
N PHE A 120 67.11 -11.70 -17.79
CA PHE A 120 68.38 -10.97 -17.74
C PHE A 120 69.49 -11.83 -17.12
N LYS A 121 70.74 -11.40 -17.28
CA LYS A 121 71.89 -12.01 -16.61
C LYS A 121 72.27 -11.18 -15.41
N THR A 122 72.39 -11.84 -14.25
CA THR A 122 72.91 -11.20 -13.05
C THR A 122 74.38 -10.78 -13.25
N PRO A 123 74.90 -9.83 -12.45
CA PRO A 123 76.33 -9.47 -12.50
C PRO A 123 77.28 -10.66 -12.30
N SER A 124 76.81 -11.75 -11.65
CA SER A 124 77.54 -13.01 -11.48
C SER A 124 77.38 -14.00 -12.65
N GLY A 125 76.75 -13.59 -13.75
CA GLY A 125 76.59 -14.40 -14.97
C GLY A 125 75.47 -15.45 -14.93
N LYS A 126 74.74 -15.58 -13.82
CA LYS A 126 73.61 -16.52 -13.72
C LYS A 126 72.35 -15.94 -14.40
N PRO A 127 71.56 -16.76 -15.12
CA PRO A 127 70.27 -16.33 -15.65
C PRO A 127 69.30 -16.04 -14.50
N ALA A 128 68.53 -14.97 -14.63
CA ALA A 128 67.46 -14.59 -13.72
C ALA A 128 66.29 -13.97 -14.51
N ASP A 129 65.13 -13.96 -13.88
CA ASP A 129 63.90 -13.43 -14.45
C ASP A 129 63.21 -12.48 -13.47
N GLU A 130 62.61 -11.42 -14.01
CA GLU A 130 61.83 -10.43 -13.26
C GLU A 130 60.44 -10.26 -13.89
N TRP A 131 59.44 -9.99 -13.05
CA TRP A 131 58.09 -9.67 -13.52
C TRP A 131 58.09 -8.33 -14.26
N CYS A 132 57.59 -8.32 -15.48
CA CYS A 132 57.41 -7.09 -16.22
C CYS A 132 56.35 -6.21 -15.54
N GLU A 133 56.48 -4.89 -15.64
CA GLU A 133 55.45 -3.95 -15.18
C GLU A 133 54.08 -4.19 -15.85
N CYS A 134 54.07 -4.71 -17.09
CA CYS A 134 52.82 -5.08 -17.76
C CYS A 134 52.14 -6.31 -17.11
N ALA A 135 52.84 -7.08 -16.27
CA ALA A 135 52.26 -8.19 -15.52
C ALA A 135 51.40 -7.73 -14.34
N LYS A 136 51.56 -6.47 -13.89
CA LYS A 136 50.74 -5.90 -12.81
C LYS A 136 49.27 -5.85 -13.25
N SER A 137 48.39 -6.38 -12.42
CA SER A 137 46.95 -6.25 -12.61
C SER A 137 46.48 -4.84 -12.25
N VAL A 138 45.47 -4.38 -12.98
CA VAL A 138 44.71 -3.17 -12.72
C VAL A 138 43.34 -3.61 -12.24
N ARG A 139 42.94 -3.17 -11.05
CA ARG A 139 41.61 -3.43 -10.53
C ARG A 139 40.60 -2.48 -11.19
N SER A 140 39.50 -3.04 -11.66
CA SER A 140 38.35 -2.30 -12.19
C SER A 140 37.06 -2.86 -11.59
N TYR A 141 36.02 -2.03 -11.52
CA TYR A 141 34.74 -2.41 -10.96
C TYR A 141 33.67 -2.49 -12.04
N LYS A 142 32.78 -3.48 -11.94
CA LYS A 142 31.56 -3.56 -12.77
C LYS A 142 30.35 -3.90 -11.90
N PRO A 143 29.14 -3.48 -12.29
CA PRO A 143 27.92 -3.96 -11.68
C PRO A 143 27.77 -5.47 -11.88
N GLU A 144 27.49 -6.18 -10.80
CA GLU A 144 27.12 -7.59 -10.77
C GLU A 144 25.70 -7.71 -10.23
N GLU A 145 24.85 -8.45 -10.96
CA GLU A 145 23.48 -8.72 -10.55
C GLU A 145 23.47 -9.73 -9.39
N ILE A 146 22.78 -9.39 -8.32
CA ILE A 146 22.62 -10.21 -7.12
C ILE A 146 21.13 -10.38 -6.78
N GLU A 147 20.78 -11.45 -6.09
CA GLU A 147 19.40 -11.79 -5.78
C GLU A 147 19.11 -11.63 -4.29
N CYS A 148 18.00 -11.00 -3.94
CA CYS A 148 17.50 -10.95 -2.58
C CYS A 148 16.96 -12.34 -2.19
N TYR A 149 17.63 -13.02 -1.27
CA TYR A 149 17.25 -14.38 -0.86
C TYR A 149 16.50 -14.40 0.46
N GLN A 150 16.64 -13.37 1.31
CA GLN A 150 15.99 -13.34 2.61
C GLN A 150 15.59 -11.93 3.04
N PHE A 151 14.42 -11.84 3.68
CA PHE A 151 14.01 -10.69 4.47
C PHE A 151 14.14 -11.03 5.95
N TYR A 152 14.79 -10.17 6.72
CA TYR A 152 14.85 -10.31 8.17
C TYR A 152 14.09 -9.16 8.81
N GLN A 153 13.08 -9.50 9.59
CA GLN A 153 12.36 -8.54 10.40
C GLN A 153 12.97 -8.53 11.80
N SER A 154 13.68 -7.45 12.14
CA SER A 154 14.22 -7.29 13.49
C SER A 154 13.18 -6.63 14.40
N LYS A 155 13.10 -7.12 15.64
CA LYS A 155 12.41 -6.39 16.70
C LYS A 155 13.24 -5.14 16.97
N ASN A 156 12.60 -3.99 16.90
CA ASN A 156 13.19 -2.73 17.30
C ASN A 156 13.42 -2.77 18.83
N SER A 157 14.68 -2.90 19.24
CA SER A 157 15.08 -2.95 20.66
C SER A 157 14.66 -1.71 21.47
N TRP A 158 14.16 -0.66 20.81
CA TRP A 158 13.81 0.65 21.36
C TRP A 158 12.31 1.00 21.27
N GLY A 159 11.43 0.04 21.00
CA GLY A 159 9.97 0.26 21.05
C GLY A 159 9.41 1.11 19.92
N GLY A 160 10.08 1.14 18.75
CA GLY A 160 9.53 1.77 17.56
C GLY A 160 8.16 1.18 17.17
N LYS A 161 7.31 1.98 16.54
CA LYS A 161 5.96 1.54 16.13
C LYS A 161 5.98 0.45 15.05
N TYR A 162 7.06 0.36 14.27
CA TYR A 162 7.20 -0.57 13.16
C TYR A 162 8.53 -1.33 13.21
N PRO A 163 8.52 -2.65 12.96
CA PRO A 163 9.75 -3.44 12.91
C PRO A 163 10.60 -3.03 11.70
N THR A 164 11.93 -3.10 11.85
CA THR A 164 12.85 -2.83 10.73
C THR A 164 12.95 -4.08 9.87
N VAL A 165 12.78 -3.92 8.56
CA VAL A 165 12.96 -5.00 7.58
C VAL A 165 14.29 -4.80 6.88
N SER A 166 15.20 -5.74 7.05
CA SER A 166 16.47 -5.81 6.34
C SER A 166 16.37 -6.79 5.17
N ARG A 167 16.96 -6.40 4.03
CA ARG A 167 17.09 -7.22 2.82
C ARG A 167 18.46 -7.89 2.81
N TYR A 168 18.51 -9.16 2.43
CA TYR A 168 19.75 -9.94 2.31
C TYR A 168 19.89 -10.43 0.89
N TYR A 169 21.08 -10.22 0.32
CA TYR A 169 21.36 -10.52 -1.07
C TYR A 169 22.48 -11.55 -1.19
N GLN A 170 22.36 -12.44 -2.17
CA GLN A 170 23.35 -13.46 -2.52
C GLN A 170 23.79 -13.30 -3.99
N ARG A 171 25.03 -13.70 -4.29
CA ARG A 171 25.51 -13.81 -5.66
C ARG A 171 24.97 -15.09 -6.29
N LYS A 172 24.75 -15.09 -7.62
CA LYS A 172 24.18 -16.24 -8.35
C LYS A 172 25.11 -17.46 -8.44
N GLU A 173 26.43 -17.23 -8.46
CA GLU A 173 27.39 -18.26 -8.90
C GLU A 173 28.30 -18.87 -7.81
N ASP A 174 28.27 -18.46 -6.53
CA ASP A 174 29.26 -18.98 -5.57
C ASP A 174 28.75 -19.32 -4.14
N ARG A 175 29.04 -20.59 -3.80
CA ARG A 175 29.43 -21.25 -2.53
C ARG A 175 28.51 -21.24 -1.30
N GLU A 176 28.12 -22.47 -0.93
CA GLU A 176 27.48 -22.93 0.31
C GLU A 176 28.10 -22.40 1.65
N TYR A 177 29.21 -21.66 1.60
CA TYR A 177 29.94 -21.16 2.77
C TYR A 177 29.84 -19.65 3.00
N ASP A 178 29.42 -18.84 2.01
CA ASP A 178 29.36 -17.36 2.12
C ASP A 178 27.94 -16.82 2.35
N SER A 179 26.94 -17.69 2.52
CA SER A 179 25.53 -17.35 2.71
C SER A 179 25.21 -16.54 3.97
N PHE A 180 26.21 -16.23 4.79
CA PHE A 180 26.10 -15.48 6.04
C PHE A 180 26.69 -14.07 5.96
N GLU A 181 27.41 -13.71 4.90
CA GLU A 181 28.20 -12.49 4.91
C GLU A 181 27.52 -11.30 4.20
N ALA A 182 27.21 -10.32 5.05
CA ALA A 182 26.75 -8.97 4.80
C ALA A 182 25.25 -8.83 4.50
N CYS A 183 24.52 -8.47 5.56
CA CYS A 183 23.40 -7.53 5.44
C CYS A 183 23.90 -6.33 4.60
N LYS A 184 23.58 -6.32 3.30
CA LYS A 184 23.90 -5.20 2.44
C LYS A 184 22.78 -4.19 2.51
N THR A 185 23.13 -2.96 2.82
CA THR A 185 22.20 -1.85 2.92
C THR A 185 21.92 -1.32 1.51
N PRO A 186 20.64 -1.12 1.16
CA PRO A 186 20.28 -0.38 -0.04
C PRO A 186 20.92 1.00 -0.04
N TYR A 187 21.46 1.42 -1.17
CA TYR A 187 22.05 2.73 -1.33
C TYR A 187 21.04 3.84 -1.00
N GLY A 188 21.40 4.72 -0.07
CA GLY A 188 20.52 5.76 0.46
C GLY A 188 20.58 7.10 -0.28
N GLY A 189 21.40 7.19 -1.34
CA GLY A 189 21.70 8.47 -2.01
C GLY A 189 22.79 9.28 -1.31
N GLU A 190 23.53 8.70 -0.36
CA GLU A 190 24.67 9.36 0.28
C GLU A 190 25.84 9.57 -0.71
N PRO A 191 26.75 10.53 -0.45
CA PRO A 191 27.95 10.71 -1.27
C PRO A 191 28.76 9.41 -1.39
N PHE A 192 29.33 9.15 -2.56
CA PHE A 192 30.07 7.90 -2.84
C PHE A 192 31.27 7.67 -1.91
N GLU A 193 31.84 8.74 -1.34
CA GLU A 193 32.91 8.69 -0.35
C GLU A 193 32.50 8.03 0.97
N GLU A 194 31.23 8.17 1.36
CA GLU A 194 30.68 7.65 2.62
C GLU A 194 30.15 6.22 2.47
N VAL A 195 29.98 5.77 1.21
CA VAL A 195 29.48 4.44 0.90
C VAL A 195 30.53 3.38 1.24
N THR A 196 30.16 2.46 2.13
CA THR A 196 30.98 1.28 2.43
C THR A 196 30.77 0.24 1.35
N TYR A 197 31.72 0.14 0.42
CA TYR A 197 31.69 -0.75 -0.75
C TYR A 197 31.23 -2.18 -0.45
N TRP A 198 31.74 -2.82 0.61
CA TRP A 198 31.39 -4.21 0.94
C TRP A 198 29.95 -4.42 1.45
N ARG A 199 29.26 -3.31 1.79
CA ARG A 199 27.94 -3.32 2.44
C ARG A 199 26.85 -2.66 1.61
N VAL A 200 27.13 -2.13 0.43
CA VAL A 200 26.13 -1.42 -0.39
C VAL A 200 25.52 -2.33 -1.45
N VAL A 201 24.22 -2.14 -1.70
CA VAL A 201 23.50 -2.66 -2.87
C VAL A 201 22.71 -1.54 -3.51
N PHE A 202 22.76 -1.47 -4.83
CA PHE A 202 21.98 -0.50 -5.59
C PHE A 202 20.72 -1.17 -6.14
N ASP A 203 19.59 -0.47 -6.10
CA ASP A 203 18.35 -0.97 -6.70
C ASP A 203 18.37 -0.82 -8.24
N SER A 204 19.24 0.05 -8.79
CA SER A 204 19.40 0.24 -10.23
C SER A 204 20.82 -0.07 -10.74
N GLN A 205 20.89 -0.61 -11.97
CA GLN A 205 22.16 -0.90 -12.64
C GLN A 205 22.94 0.39 -12.93
N GLU A 206 22.24 1.45 -13.34
CA GLU A 206 22.84 2.72 -13.74
C GLU A 206 23.53 3.43 -12.57
N GLU A 207 22.93 3.43 -11.38
CA GLU A 207 23.57 4.01 -10.18
C GLU A 207 24.76 3.17 -9.73
N CYS A 208 24.65 1.85 -9.79
CA CYS A 208 25.78 0.97 -9.52
C CYS A 208 26.93 1.22 -10.49
N GLN A 209 26.63 1.44 -11.78
CA GLN A 209 27.64 1.75 -12.80
C GLN A 209 28.37 3.05 -12.48
N LYS A 210 27.65 4.12 -12.13
CA LYS A 210 28.25 5.40 -11.73
C LYS A 210 29.20 5.22 -10.53
N TYR A 211 28.80 4.42 -9.54
CA TYR A 211 29.66 4.10 -8.40
C TYR A 211 30.88 3.27 -8.79
N CYS A 212 30.72 2.29 -9.68
CA CYS A 212 31.83 1.49 -10.22
C CYS A 212 32.84 2.34 -11.00
N ASP A 213 32.36 3.29 -11.80
CA ASP A 213 33.20 4.21 -12.57
C ASP A 213 34.02 5.11 -11.62
N TRP A 214 33.38 5.63 -10.57
CA TRP A 214 34.05 6.40 -9.50
C TRP A 214 35.11 5.56 -8.77
N LEU A 215 34.79 4.31 -8.39
CA LEU A 215 35.76 3.40 -7.76
C LEU A 215 36.95 3.10 -8.69
N THR A 216 36.68 2.88 -9.97
CA THR A 216 37.70 2.58 -10.97
C THR A 216 38.61 3.79 -11.20
N ALA A 217 38.07 5.01 -11.25
CA ALA A 217 38.84 6.24 -11.33
C ALA A 217 39.75 6.42 -10.10
N LYS A 218 39.22 6.18 -8.90
CA LYS A 218 39.98 6.26 -7.65
C LYS A 218 41.11 5.24 -7.55
N GLU A 219 40.93 4.03 -8.08
CA GLU A 219 42.00 3.04 -8.17
C GLU A 219 43.04 3.39 -9.25
N ALA A 220 42.64 4.08 -10.32
CA ALA A 220 43.57 4.59 -11.33
C ALA A 220 44.47 5.71 -10.78
N GLU A 221 43.96 6.58 -9.89
CA GLU A 221 44.75 7.64 -9.24
C GLU A 221 45.81 7.11 -8.25
N LYS A 222 45.65 5.88 -7.75
CA LYS A 222 46.59 5.24 -6.81
C LYS A 222 47.74 4.49 -7.50
N GLN A 223 47.68 4.30 -8.82
CA GLN A 223 48.67 3.55 -9.62
C GLN A 223 49.72 4.46 -10.25
#